data_AF-A0A9C8ZNS4-F1
#
_entry.id   AF-A0A9C8ZNS4-F1
#
_cell.length_a   1.000
_cell.length_b   1.000
_cell.length_c   1.000
_cell.angle_alpha   90.00
_cell.angle_beta   90.00
_cell.angle_gamma   90.00
#
_symmetry.space_group_name_H-M   'P 1'
#
loop_
_entity.id
_entity.type
_entity.pdbx_description
1 polymer ?
#
loop_
_entity_poly.entity_id
_entity_poly.type
_entity_poly.pdbx_seq_one_letter_code
_entity_poly.pdbx_strand_id
1 'polypeptide(L)'
;MFPFKSKPVTVPATFAHRKFGDLIRRAFAGREHFIVEKDGLPVVAIISITEYEALMEERRQREDRLRRLEEHARALGEEAAQRHISEEQLLEELRETRQEIYREEYDNSR
;
A
#
# COMPACT_ATOMS: atom_id res chain seq x y z
N MET A 1 1.90 6.61 -3.65
CA MET A 1 3.15 6.67 -4.47
C MET A 1 3.50 5.23 -4.79
N PHE A 2 3.68 4.86 -6.07
CA PHE A 2 4.00 3.47 -6.41
C PHE A 2 5.33 3.06 -5.75
N PRO A 3 5.44 1.88 -5.11
CA PRO A 3 6.63 1.48 -4.35
C PRO A 3 7.84 1.15 -5.23
N PHE A 4 7.71 1.31 -6.55
CA PHE A 4 8.77 1.03 -7.50
C PHE A 4 9.60 2.28 -7.76
N LYS A 5 10.91 2.19 -7.53
CA LYS A 5 11.87 3.27 -7.81
C LYS A 5 12.01 3.58 -9.32
N SER A 6 11.51 2.71 -10.18
CA SER A 6 11.52 2.86 -11.65
C SER A 6 10.18 2.44 -12.26
N LYS A 7 10.01 2.53 -13.59
CA LYS A 7 8.85 1.95 -14.28
C LYS A 7 9.14 0.48 -14.64
N PRO A 8 8.14 -0.41 -14.64
CA PRO A 8 8.35 -1.80 -15.00
C PRO A 8 8.77 -1.94 -16.44
N VAL A 9 9.72 -2.84 -16.69
CA VAL A 9 10.11 -3.25 -18.04
C VAL A 9 9.32 -4.48 -18.43
N THR A 10 8.54 -4.37 -19.49
CA THR A 10 7.76 -5.49 -20.02
C THR A 10 8.63 -6.41 -20.88
N VAL A 11 8.55 -7.72 -20.64
CA VAL A 11 9.27 -8.74 -21.41
C VAL A 11 8.36 -9.92 -21.76
N PRO A 12 8.48 -10.52 -22.96
CA PRO A 12 7.74 -11.75 -23.28
C PRO A 12 8.18 -12.94 -22.41
N ALA A 13 7.27 -13.88 -22.14
CA ALA A 13 7.53 -15.10 -21.37
C ALA A 13 8.66 -15.95 -21.97
N THR A 14 8.74 -16.01 -23.30
CA THR A 14 9.83 -16.69 -24.02
C THR A 14 11.18 -16.04 -23.78
N PHE A 15 11.23 -14.71 -23.69
CA PHE A 15 12.44 -13.98 -23.33
C PHE A 15 12.80 -14.23 -21.87
N ALA A 16 11.83 -14.14 -20.97
CA ALA A 16 12.03 -14.37 -19.54
C ALA A 16 12.58 -15.77 -19.25
N HIS A 17 12.06 -16.80 -19.92
CA HIS A 17 12.56 -18.17 -19.82
C HIS A 17 14.02 -18.29 -20.27
N ARG A 18 14.37 -17.72 -21.43
CA ARG A 18 15.73 -17.80 -22.00
C ARG A 18 16.77 -16.96 -21.26
N LYS A 19 16.34 -15.89 -20.59
CA LYS A 19 17.20 -14.89 -19.93
C LYS A 19 16.96 -14.79 -18.43
N PHE A 20 16.40 -15.84 -17.82
CA PHE A 20 15.95 -15.81 -16.43
C PHE A 20 17.06 -15.38 -15.46
N GLY A 21 18.25 -15.97 -15.55
CA GLY A 21 19.38 -15.59 -14.68
C GLY A 21 19.81 -14.14 -14.83
N ASP A 22 19.68 -13.55 -16.02
CA ASP A 22 19.99 -12.13 -16.24
C ASP A 22 18.93 -11.22 -15.60
N LEU A 23 17.65 -11.56 -15.77
CA LEU A 23 16.54 -10.84 -15.14
C LEU A 23 16.66 -10.86 -13.61
N ILE A 24 16.98 -12.01 -13.01
CA ILE A 24 17.18 -12.12 -11.56
C ILE A 24 18.33 -11.22 -11.09
N ARG A 25 19.48 -11.22 -11.77
CA ARG A 25 20.61 -10.34 -11.41
C ARG A 25 20.24 -8.86 -11.50
N ARG A 26 19.49 -8.46 -12.53
CA ARG A 26 19.06 -7.07 -12.73
C ARG A 26 18.01 -6.63 -11.70
N ALA A 27 17.06 -7.51 -11.38
CA ALA A 27 16.08 -7.30 -10.33
C ALA A 27 16.76 -7.19 -8.96
N PHE A 28 17.64 -8.14 -8.62
CA PHE A 28 18.38 -8.14 -7.36
C PHE A 28 19.25 -6.90 -7.17
N ALA A 29 19.88 -6.39 -8.23
CA ALA A 29 20.64 -5.15 -8.16
C ALA A 29 19.78 -3.90 -7.87
N GLY A 30 18.46 -4.04 -7.73
CA GLY A 30 17.53 -2.96 -7.38
C GLY A 30 17.38 -1.90 -8.46
N ARG A 31 17.75 -2.25 -9.71
CA ARG A 31 17.76 -1.32 -10.85
C ARG A 31 16.47 -1.36 -11.65
N GLU A 32 15.85 -2.54 -11.73
CA GLU A 32 14.73 -2.80 -12.63
C GLU A 32 13.78 -3.83 -12.03
N HIS A 33 12.51 -3.73 -12.36
CA HIS A 33 11.53 -4.79 -12.14
C HIS A 33 10.82 -5.08 -13.46
N PHE A 34 10.39 -6.32 -13.62
CA PHE A 34 9.92 -6.83 -14.89
C PHE A 34 8.47 -7.27 -14.80
N ILE A 35 7.72 -7.01 -15.86
CA ILE A 35 6.42 -7.61 -16.09
C ILE A 35 6.59 -8.60 -17.24
N VAL A 36 6.36 -9.87 -16.94
CA VAL A 36 6.42 -10.95 -17.91
C VAL A 36 5.05 -11.10 -18.54
N GLU A 37 5.00 -11.03 -19.86
CA GLU A 37 3.77 -11.18 -20.64
C GLU A 37 3.70 -12.52 -21.36
N LYS A 38 2.52 -13.11 -21.40
CA LYS A 38 2.19 -14.25 -22.27
C LYS A 38 1.04 -13.83 -23.17
N ASP A 39 1.26 -13.90 -24.49
CA ASP A 39 0.26 -13.51 -25.50
C ASP A 39 -0.28 -12.08 -25.29
N GLY A 40 0.59 -11.16 -24.87
CA GLY A 40 0.25 -9.76 -24.56
C GLY A 40 -0.44 -9.53 -23.21
N LEU A 41 -0.64 -10.57 -22.40
CA LEU A 41 -1.23 -10.46 -21.06
C LEU A 41 -0.14 -10.52 -19.99
N PRO A 42 -0.12 -9.58 -19.03
CA PRO A 42 0.82 -9.63 -17.91
C PRO A 42 0.48 -10.79 -16.98
N VAL A 43 1.43 -11.70 -16.76
CA VAL A 43 1.21 -12.95 -16.00
C VAL A 43 2.10 -13.08 -14.77
N VAL A 44 3.31 -12.50 -14.78
CA VAL A 44 4.25 -12.60 -13.65
C VAL A 44 4.98 -11.27 -13.49
N ALA A 45 5.17 -10.81 -12.26
CA ALA A 45 6.10 -9.73 -11.94
C ALA A 45 7.38 -10.30 -11.32
N ILE A 46 8.54 -9.80 -11.74
CA ILE A 46 9.84 -10.13 -11.14
C ILE A 46 10.38 -8.85 -10.51
N ILE A 47 10.48 -8.84 -9.18
CA ILE A 47 10.94 -7.72 -8.36
C ILE A 47 12.02 -8.22 -7.39
N SER A 48 12.80 -7.32 -6.80
CA SER A 48 13.72 -7.70 -5.74
C SER A 48 12.97 -8.16 -4.49
N ILE A 49 13.61 -9.01 -3.66
CA ILE A 49 13.00 -9.43 -2.39
C ILE A 49 12.78 -8.25 -1.44
N THR A 50 13.70 -7.28 -1.43
CA THR A 50 13.57 -6.06 -0.62
C THR A 50 12.35 -5.22 -1.03
N GLU A 51 12.09 -5.07 -2.34
CA GLU A 51 10.88 -4.38 -2.82
C GLU A 51 9.61 -5.16 -2.49
N TYR A 52 9.66 -6.49 -2.60
CA TYR A 52 8.53 -7.35 -2.24
C TYR A 52 8.17 -7.22 -0.76
N GLU A 53 9.17 -7.28 0.13
CA GLU A 53 8.98 -7.12 1.57
C GLU A 53 8.41 -5.74 1.91
N ALA A 54 8.94 -4.67 1.30
CA ALA A 54 8.42 -3.31 1.48
C ALA A 54 6.96 -3.18 1.04
N LEU A 55 6.59 -3.79 -0.10
CA LEU A 55 5.20 -3.80 -0.59
C LEU A 55 4.28 -4.56 0.37
N MET A 56 4.73 -5.68 0.93
CA MET A 56 3.94 -6.46 1.88
C MET A 56 3.75 -5.73 3.22
N GLU A 57 4.79 -5.06 3.69
CA GLU A 57 4.72 -4.25 4.91
C GLU A 57 3.78 -3.04 4.73
N GLU A 58 3.86 -2.33 3.59
CA GLU A 58 2.95 -1.21 3.29
C GLU A 58 1.48 -1.68 3.28
N ARG A 59 1.22 -2.86 2.68
CA ARG A 59 -0.13 -3.46 2.66
C ARG A 59 -0.62 -3.76 4.08
N ARG A 60 0.21 -4.39 4.90
CA ARG A 60 -0.13 -4.69 6.29
C ARG A 60 -0.46 -3.43 7.09
N GLN A 61 0.40 -2.41 7.00
CA GLN A 61 0.16 -1.14 7.69
C GLN A 61 -1.12 -0.46 7.22
N ARG A 62 -1.42 -0.54 5.92
CA ARG A 62 -2.66 0.01 5.37
C ARG A 62 -3.89 -0.73 5.92
N GLU A 63 -3.85 -2.04 5.97
CA GLU A 63 -4.93 -2.86 6.56
C GLU A 63 -5.12 -2.54 8.04
N ASP A 64 -4.04 -2.41 8.81
CA ASP A 64 -4.10 -2.04 10.22
C ASP A 64 -4.67 -0.63 10.41
N ARG A 65 -4.28 0.35 9.58
CA ARG A 65 -4.87 1.71 9.59
C ARG A 65 -6.36 1.69 9.29
N LEU A 66 -6.80 0.91 8.30
CA LEU A 66 -8.22 0.78 7.96
C LEU A 66 -9.01 0.14 9.10
N ARG A 67 -8.48 -0.91 9.73
CA ARG A 67 -9.11 -1.55 10.88
C ARG A 67 -9.29 -0.57 12.04
N ARG A 68 -8.24 0.19 12.39
CA ARG A 68 -8.33 1.20 13.46
C ARG A 68 -9.38 2.26 13.14
N LEU A 69 -9.44 2.74 11.89
CA LEU A 69 -10.44 3.71 11.48
C LEU A 69 -11.87 3.15 11.63
N GLU A 70 -12.10 1.89 11.25
CA GLU A 70 -13.40 1.23 11.41
C GLU A 70 -13.78 1.05 12.89
N GLU A 71 -12.84 0.68 13.74
CA GLU A 71 -13.03 0.55 15.19
C GLU A 71 -13.41 1.91 15.81
N HIS A 72 -12.68 2.98 15.46
CA HIS A 72 -12.99 4.34 15.92
C HIS A 72 -14.34 4.84 15.43
N ALA A 73 -14.66 4.64 14.15
CA ALA A 73 -15.94 5.07 13.58
C ALA A 73 -17.12 4.35 14.25
N ARG A 74 -16.96 3.06 14.61
CA ARG A 74 -17.97 2.31 15.35
C ARG A 74 -18.17 2.86 16.75
N ALA A 75 -17.08 3.08 17.49
CA ALA A 75 -17.16 3.63 18.85
C ALA A 75 -17.85 5.00 18.87
N LEU A 76 -17.50 5.89 17.93
CA LEU A 76 -18.14 7.20 17.79
C LEU A 76 -19.64 7.08 17.45
N GLY A 77 -20.02 6.14 16.59
CA GLY A 77 -21.44 5.88 16.29
C GLY A 77 -22.24 5.38 17.50
N GLU A 78 -21.63 4.50 18.31
CA GLU A 78 -22.24 4.01 19.56
C GLU A 78 -22.38 5.12 20.60
N GLU A 79 -21.37 5.97 20.77
CA GLU A 79 -21.43 7.15 21.64
C GLU A 79 -22.47 8.16 21.16
N ALA A 80 -22.57 8.40 19.86
CA ALA A 80 -23.56 9.29 19.26
C ALA A 80 -25.00 8.83 19.51
N ALA A 81 -25.25 7.53 19.38
CA ALA A 81 -26.54 6.92 19.69
C ALA A 81 -26.90 7.08 21.18
N GLN A 82 -25.92 6.91 22.07
CA GLN A 82 -26.13 7.04 23.52
C GLN A 82 -26.35 8.50 23.96
N ARG A 83 -25.69 9.46 23.32
CA ARG A 83 -25.72 10.88 23.71
C ARG A 83 -26.73 11.75 22.93
N HIS A 84 -27.50 11.18 22.01
CA HIS A 84 -28.43 11.93 21.13
C HIS A 84 -27.73 13.11 20.41
N ILE A 85 -26.49 12.86 19.99
CA ILE A 85 -25.68 13.86 19.29
C ILE A 85 -26.16 13.95 17.85
N SER A 86 -26.27 15.14 17.28
CA SER A 86 -26.72 15.30 15.89
C SER A 86 -25.66 14.83 14.89
N GLU A 87 -26.09 14.47 13.68
CA GLU A 87 -25.20 14.05 12.58
C GLU A 87 -24.11 15.09 12.27
N GLU A 88 -24.42 16.38 12.42
CA GLU A 88 -23.48 17.49 12.24
C GLU A 88 -22.37 17.51 13.29
N GLN A 89 -22.69 17.22 14.55
CA GLN A 89 -21.71 17.16 15.62
C GLN A 89 -20.80 15.92 15.47
N LEU A 90 -21.35 14.78 15.06
CA LEU A 90 -20.57 13.57 14.73
C LEU A 90 -19.60 13.80 13.57
N LEU A 91 -20.03 14.51 12.53
CA LEU A 91 -19.18 14.86 11.39
C LEU A 91 -18.03 15.78 11.77
N GLU A 92 -18.22 16.67 12.75
CA GLU A 92 -17.18 17.57 13.23
C GLU A 92 -16.10 16.80 14.03
N GLU A 93 -16.50 15.92 14.95
CA GLU A 93 -15.57 15.07 15.71
C GLU A 93 -14.76 14.14 14.81
N LEU A 94 -15.38 13.59 13.74
CA LEU A 94 -14.66 12.80 12.74
C LEU A 94 -13.61 13.63 11.97
N ARG A 95 -13.87 14.91 11.69
CA ARG A 95 -12.88 15.80 11.06
C ARG A 95 -11.72 16.09 11.99
N GLU A 96 -11.97 16.30 13.27
CA GLU A 96 -10.94 16.55 14.29
C GLU A 96 -10.06 15.32 14.50
N THR A 97 -10.67 14.14 14.65
CA THR A 97 -9.96 12.86 14.77
C THR A 97 -9.06 12.59 13.56
N ARG A 98 -9.56 12.90 12.34
CA ARG A 98 -8.76 12.78 11.11
C ARG A 98 -7.55 13.72 11.11
N GLN A 99 -7.66 14.92 11.71
CA GLN A 99 -6.54 15.85 11.83
C GLN A 99 -5.51 15.41 12.88
N GLU A 100 -5.94 14.82 13.99
CA GLU A 100 -5.01 14.30 15.02
C GLU A 100 -4.19 13.12 14.49
N ILE A 101 -4.82 12.15 13.82
CA ILE A 101 -4.12 11.04 13.17
C ILE A 101 -3.10 11.57 12.13
N TYR A 102 -3.43 12.67 11.44
CA TYR A 102 -2.52 13.31 10.47
C TYR A 102 -1.35 14.04 11.15
N ARG A 103 -1.52 14.53 12.38
CA ARG A 103 -0.50 15.26 13.13
C ARG A 103 0.49 14.30 13.80
N GLU A 104 0.02 13.16 14.31
CA GLU A 104 0.87 12.11 14.89
C GLU A 104 1.81 11.47 13.86
N GLU A 105 1.39 11.29 12.60
CA GLU A 105 2.28 10.75 11.54
C GLU A 105 3.42 11.72 11.14
N TYR A 106 3.27 13.04 11.31
CA TYR A 106 4.30 14.01 10.95
C TYR A 106 5.26 14.39 12.09
N ASP A 107 4.89 14.13 13.35
CA ASP A 107 5.78 14.41 14.50
C ASP A 107 6.73 13.24 14.81
N ASN A 108 6.44 12.03 14.33
CA ASN A 108 7.28 10.83 14.52
C ASN A 108 8.34 10.63 13.41
N SER A 109 8.56 11.65 12.58
CA SER A 109 9.49 11.63 11.44
C SER A 109 10.75 12.52 11.64
N ARG A 110 11.09 12.87 12.90
CA ARG A 110 12.26 13.70 13.27
C ARG A 110 13.32 12.94 14.04
#